data_AF-R9IWU6-F1
#
_entry.id   AF-R9IWU6-F1
#
_cell.length_a   1.000
_cell.length_b   1.000
_cell.length_c   1.000
_cell.angle_alpha   90.00
_cell.angle_beta   90.00
_cell.angle_gamma   90.00
#
_symmetry.space_group_name_H-M   'P 1'
#
loop_
_entity.id
_entity.type
_entity.pdbx_description
1 polymer ?
#
loop_
_entity_poly.entity_id
_entity_poly.type
_entity_poly.pdbx_seq_one_letter_code
_entity_poly.pdbx_strand_id
1 'polypeptide(L)'
;MIGRKDILSIPYLKKTAFTGSYEGLRFRFAVVKKEVLPDGEQGKEIQLLEVTAWEGPYGFDATPEEKKQRLEMDFSEEGIQKGIDWLNELWNQEPKRWIAAKSNW
;
A
#
# COMPACT_ATOMS: atom_id res chain seq x y z
N MET A 1 -6.56 13.07 6.56
CA MET A 1 -5.60 11.97 6.79
C MET A 1 -6.32 10.65 6.80
N ILE A 2 -5.67 9.59 6.31
CA ILE A 2 -6.21 8.24 6.21
C ILE A 2 -6.26 7.61 7.61
N GLY A 3 -7.40 7.04 7.99
CA GLY A 3 -7.56 6.34 9.26
C GLY A 3 -7.71 4.82 9.09
N ARG A 4 -7.60 4.09 10.21
CA ARG A 4 -7.80 2.63 10.23
C ARG A 4 -9.18 2.18 9.74
N LYS A 5 -10.19 3.02 9.98
CA LYS A 5 -11.59 2.85 9.54
C LYS A 5 -11.79 3.00 8.04
N ASP A 6 -10.85 3.63 7.34
CA ASP A 6 -10.85 3.74 5.87
C ASP A 6 -10.27 2.50 5.20
N ILE A 7 -9.62 1.60 5.96
CA ILE A 7 -9.02 0.37 5.46
C ILE A 7 -9.86 -0.84 5.84
N LEU A 8 -10.00 -1.79 4.91
CA LEU A 8 -10.71 -3.04 5.15
C LEU A 8 -10.10 -3.84 6.32
N SER A 9 -10.94 -4.68 6.93
CA SER A 9 -10.51 -5.61 7.97
C SER A 9 -9.59 -6.70 7.39
N ILE A 10 -8.73 -7.26 8.23
CA ILE A 10 -7.78 -8.33 7.88
C ILE A 10 -8.44 -9.49 7.09
N PRO A 11 -9.62 -10.03 7.48
CA PRO A 11 -10.25 -11.12 6.74
C PRO A 11 -10.61 -10.77 5.29
N TYR A 12 -10.87 -9.50 4.99
CA TYR A 12 -11.16 -9.02 3.64
C TYR A 12 -9.88 -8.80 2.84
N LEU A 13 -8.87 -8.17 3.44
CA LEU A 13 -7.55 -7.97 2.81
C LEU A 13 -6.89 -9.30 2.43
N LYS A 14 -7.14 -10.36 3.20
CA LYS A 14 -6.66 -11.71 2.88
C LYS A 14 -7.27 -12.27 1.58
N LYS A 15 -8.48 -11.84 1.22
CA LYS A 15 -9.22 -12.36 0.06
C LYS A 15 -9.07 -11.49 -1.19
N THR A 16 -8.85 -10.19 -1.01
CA THR A 16 -8.82 -9.25 -2.11
C THR A 16 -7.86 -8.09 -1.83
N ALA A 17 -7.27 -7.55 -2.88
CA ALA A 17 -6.56 -6.29 -2.79
C ALA A 17 -7.56 -5.16 -2.59
N PHE A 18 -7.26 -4.29 -1.63
CA PHE A 18 -8.02 -3.07 -1.38
C PHE A 18 -7.32 -1.90 -2.06
N THR A 19 -8.07 -1.03 -2.74
CA THR A 19 -7.55 0.21 -3.31
C THR A 19 -8.34 1.39 -2.75
N GLY A 20 -7.64 2.49 -2.48
CA GLY A 20 -8.22 3.72 -1.98
C GLY A 20 -7.50 4.94 -2.54
N SER A 21 -8.04 6.12 -2.22
CA SER A 21 -7.43 7.38 -2.59
C SER A 21 -7.64 8.43 -1.50
N TYR A 22 -6.70 9.36 -1.41
CA TYR A 22 -6.74 10.49 -0.50
C TYR A 22 -6.08 11.70 -1.17
N GLU A 23 -6.86 12.74 -1.50
CA GLU A 23 -6.36 14.01 -2.04
C GLU A 23 -5.27 13.89 -3.13
N GLY A 24 -5.49 13.00 -4.11
CA GLY A 24 -4.58 12.77 -5.24
C GLY A 24 -3.52 11.68 -5.02
N LEU A 25 -3.28 11.26 -3.77
CA LEU A 25 -2.58 10.03 -3.43
C LEU A 25 -3.51 8.84 -3.69
N ARG A 26 -3.05 7.87 -4.48
CA ARG A 26 -3.71 6.58 -4.64
C ARG A 26 -2.91 5.52 -3.92
N PHE A 27 -3.61 4.56 -3.31
CA PHE A 27 -2.95 3.51 -2.57
C PHE A 27 -3.65 2.16 -2.73
N ARG A 28 -2.90 1.08 -2.51
CA ARG A 28 -3.35 -0.30 -2.59
C ARG A 28 -2.78 -1.11 -1.43
N PHE A 29 -3.62 -1.84 -0.72
CA PHE A 29 -3.24 -2.83 0.27
C PHE A 29 -3.51 -4.21 -0.32
N ALA A 30 -2.48 -5.03 -0.48
CA ALA A 30 -2.60 -6.38 -1.01
C ALA A 30 -1.79 -7.36 -0.15
N VAL A 31 -2.28 -8.59 0.03
CA VAL A 31 -1.49 -9.64 0.65
C VAL A 31 -0.65 -10.31 -0.43
N VAL A 32 0.67 -10.27 -0.26
CA VAL A 32 1.63 -10.95 -1.13
C VAL A 32 2.24 -12.13 -0.39
N LYS A 33 2.44 -13.23 -1.10
CA LYS A 33 3.12 -14.41 -0.58
C LYS A 33 4.57 -14.35 -1.03
N LYS A 34 5.50 -14.41 -0.09
CA LYS A 34 6.92 -14.37 -0.35
C LYS A 34 7.56 -15.62 0.24
N GLU A 35 8.34 -16.32 -0.56
CA GLU A 35 9.17 -17.39 -0.07
C GLU A 35 10.42 -16.78 0.56
N VAL A 36 10.60 -16.97 1.85
CA VAL A 36 11.85 -16.63 2.52
C VAL A 36 12.65 -17.91 2.60
N LEU A 37 13.82 -17.88 1.97
CA LEU A 37 14.84 -18.91 2.09
C LEU A 37 15.79 -18.49 3.22
N PRO A 38 15.58 -18.94 4.47
CA PRO A 38 16.66 -18.90 5.44
C PRO A 38 17.81 -19.78 4.91
N ASP A 39 19.03 -19.28 5.04
CA ASP A 39 20.26 -19.89 4.52
C ASP A 39 20.33 -21.40 4.85
N GLY A 40 19.99 -22.24 3.87
CA GLY A 40 20.10 -23.70 3.95
C GLY A 40 18.84 -24.53 4.27
N GLU A 41 17.65 -23.95 4.42
CA GLU A 41 16.40 -24.71 4.70
C GLU A 41 15.30 -24.55 3.63
N GLN A 42 14.29 -25.44 3.68
CA GLN A 42 13.09 -25.37 2.83
C GLN A 42 12.42 -24.00 2.97
N GLY A 43 12.19 -23.32 1.84
CA GLY A 43 11.60 -22.00 1.79
C GLY A 43 10.28 -21.93 2.56
N LYS A 44 10.20 -21.02 3.53
CA LYS A 44 8.97 -20.78 4.28
C LYS A 44 8.15 -19.73 3.54
N GLU A 45 6.97 -20.12 3.05
CA GLU A 45 6.03 -19.20 2.45
C GLU A 45 5.39 -18.33 3.56
N ILE A 46 5.70 -17.04 3.56
CA ILE A 46 5.11 -16.06 4.49
C ILE A 46 4.16 -15.12 3.75
N GLN A 47 3.10 -14.70 4.43
CA GLN A 47 2.17 -13.70 3.91
C GLN A 47 2.58 -12.33 4.45
N LEU A 48 2.82 -11.39 3.54
CA LEU A 48 3.15 -10.01 3.84
C LEU A 48 2.03 -9.10 3.32
N LEU A 49 1.80 -8.00 4.01
CA LEU A 49 0.99 -6.91 3.52
C LEU A 49 1.87 -6.00 2.66
N GLU A 50 1.56 -5.90 1.38
CA GLU A 50 2.12 -4.92 0.45
C GLU A 50 1.20 -3.70 0.41
N VAL A 51 1.76 -2.54 0.78
CA VAL A 51 1.12 -1.23 0.64
C VAL A 51 1.79 -0.51 -0.50
N THR A 52 1.07 -0.28 -1.60
CA THR A 52 1.54 0.51 -2.73
C THR A 52 0.95 1.90 -2.67
N ALA A 53 1.74 2.93 -2.90
CA ALA A 53 1.34 4.33 -3.04
C ALA A 53 1.78 4.88 -4.40
N TRP A 54 0.93 5.63 -5.09
CA TRP A 54 1.27 6.29 -6.34
C TRP A 54 0.45 7.55 -6.58
N GLU A 55 0.93 8.41 -7.48
CA GLU A 55 0.23 9.61 -7.88
C GLU A 55 -0.92 9.29 -8.85
N GLY A 56 -2.09 9.89 -8.63
CA GLY A 56 -3.16 9.89 -9.63
C GLY A 56 -2.72 10.54 -10.96
N PRO A 57 -3.51 10.40 -12.04
CA PRO A 57 -4.91 9.97 -12.05
C PRO A 57 -5.14 8.48 -12.35
N TYR A 58 -4.11 7.73 -12.76
CA TYR A 58 -4.28 6.35 -13.22
C TYR A 58 -4.46 5.34 -12.07
N GLY A 59 -5.14 4.22 -12.35
CA GLY A 59 -5.26 3.09 -11.43
C GLY A 59 -3.97 2.26 -11.38
N PHE A 60 -3.86 1.36 -10.40
CA PHE A 60 -2.64 0.56 -10.19
C PHE A 60 -2.14 -0.13 -11.47
N ASP A 61 -3.02 -0.73 -12.27
CA ASP A 61 -2.64 -1.45 -13.48
C ASP A 61 -2.07 -0.54 -14.59
N ALA A 62 -2.61 0.69 -14.69
CA ALA A 62 -2.21 1.67 -15.69
C ALA A 62 -1.04 2.56 -15.26
N THR A 63 -0.64 2.52 -13.98
CA THR A 63 0.51 3.29 -13.48
C THR A 63 1.81 2.47 -13.63
N PRO A 64 2.87 3.03 -14.23
CA PRO A 64 4.19 2.38 -14.29
C PRO A 64 4.75 2.04 -12.91
N GLU A 65 5.50 0.94 -12.79
CA GLU A 65 6.08 0.50 -11.51
C GLU A 65 7.07 1.51 -10.92
N GLU A 66 7.83 2.19 -11.76
CA GLU A 66 8.75 3.28 -11.38
C GLU A 66 8.07 4.45 -10.66
N LYS A 67 6.75 4.64 -10.84
CA LYS A 67 5.96 5.68 -10.17
C LYS A 67 5.26 5.18 -8.90
N LYS A 68 5.40 3.88 -8.60
CA LYS A 68 4.80 3.24 -7.44
C LYS A 68 5.84 3.10 -6.34
N GLN A 69 5.51 3.62 -5.18
CA GLN A 69 6.23 3.33 -3.95
C GLN A 69 5.58 2.12 -3.30
N ARG A 70 6.36 1.17 -2.82
CA ARG A 70 5.87 -0.06 -2.18
C ARG A 70 6.48 -0.19 -0.80
N LEU A 71 5.67 -0.60 0.15
CA LEU A 71 6.06 -0.94 1.51
C LEU A 71 5.57 -2.36 1.80
N GLU A 72 6.49 -3.26 2.09
CA GLU A 72 6.17 -4.62 2.53
C GLU A 72 6.25 -4.68 4.06
N MET A 73 5.25 -5.29 4.69
CA MET A 73 5.19 -5.42 6.14
C MET A 73 4.45 -6.68 6.55
N ASP A 74 4.52 -6.99 7.84
CA ASP A 74 3.83 -8.16 8.38
C ASP A 74 2.30 -8.05 8.16
N PHE A 75 1.66 -9.16 7.79
CA PHE A 75 0.21 -9.19 7.61
C PHE A 75 -0.53 -9.31 8.95
N SER A 76 -0.53 -8.21 9.70
CA SER A 76 -1.17 -8.05 11.00
C SER A 76 -1.86 -6.69 11.14
N GLU A 77 -2.60 -6.50 12.23
CA GLU A 77 -3.23 -5.22 12.54
C GLU A 77 -2.20 -4.09 12.67
N GLU A 78 -1.06 -4.40 13.31
CA GLU A 78 0.07 -3.47 13.44
C GLU A 78 0.69 -3.15 12.07
N GLY A 79 0.81 -4.15 11.19
CA GLY A 79 1.23 -3.95 9.81
C GLY A 79 0.31 -2.98 9.08
N ILE A 80 -1.00 -3.16 9.15
CA ILE A 80 -1.96 -2.24 8.51
C ILE A 80 -1.81 -0.83 9.08
N GLN A 81 -1.69 -0.69 10.41
CA GLN A 81 -1.52 0.62 11.04
C GLN A 81 -0.24 1.32 10.58
N LYS A 82 0.88 0.61 10.50
CA LYS A 82 2.14 1.12 9.95
C LYS A 82 2.01 1.51 8.48
N GLY A 83 1.24 0.74 7.70
CA GLY A 83 0.97 1.05 6.29
C GLY A 83 0.20 2.35 6.12
N ILE A 84 -0.81 2.57 6.97
CA ILE A 84 -1.57 3.83 7.02
C ILE A 84 -0.67 5.00 7.43
N ASP A 85 0.16 4.80 8.46
CA ASP A 85 1.08 5.83 8.95
C ASP A 85 2.06 6.27 7.85
N TRP A 86 2.65 5.30 7.14
CA TRP A 86 3.51 5.55 5.98
C TRP A 86 2.80 6.32 4.86
N LEU A 87 1.55 6.00 4.54
CA LEU A 87 0.77 6.74 3.54
C LEU A 87 0.52 8.19 3.97
N ASN A 88 0.18 8.41 5.25
CA ASN A 88 0.01 9.76 5.79
C ASN A 88 1.35 10.51 5.82
N GLU A 89 2.45 9.85 6.13
CA GLU A 89 3.78 10.44 6.10
C GLU A 89 4.17 10.87 4.67
N LEU A 90 4.01 9.98 3.68
CA LEU A 90 4.22 10.30 2.26
C LEU A 90 3.41 11.53 1.83
N TRP A 91 2.15 11.60 2.26
CA TRP A 91 1.30 12.75 1.96
C TRP A 91 1.82 14.04 2.61
N ASN A 92 2.22 13.97 3.88
CA ASN A 92 2.73 15.12 4.63
C ASN A 92 4.11 15.60 4.15
N GLN A 93 4.96 14.70 3.62
CA GLN A 93 6.25 15.07 3.05
C GLN A 93 6.09 15.89 1.76
N GLU A 94 5.15 15.53 0.89
CA GLU A 94 4.97 16.18 -0.43
C GLU A 94 3.51 16.57 -0.74
N PRO A 95 2.80 17.33 0.10
CA PRO A 95 1.36 17.58 -0.07
C PRO A 95 1.05 18.26 -1.40
N LYS A 96 1.93 19.15 -1.87
CA LYS A 96 1.78 19.86 -3.15
C LYS A 96 1.79 18.90 -4.35
N ARG A 97 2.63 17.86 -4.32
CA ARG A 97 2.73 16.84 -5.38
C ARG A 97 1.41 16.09 -5.52
N TRP A 98 0.86 15.64 -4.39
CA TRP A 98 -0.40 14.89 -4.36
C TRP A 98 -1.59 15.76 -4.77
N ILE A 99 -1.67 16.98 -4.27
CA ILE A 99 -2.73 17.93 -4.64
C ILE A 99 -2.68 18.26 -6.14
N ALA A 100 -1.48 18.44 -6.71
CA ALA A 100 -1.34 18.69 -8.15
C ALA A 100 -1.83 17.50 -8.99
N ALA A 101 -1.57 16.27 -8.54
CA ALA A 101 -2.06 15.06 -9.19
C ALA A 101 -3.60 14.94 -9.19
N LYS A 102 -4.29 15.56 -8.21
CA LYS A 102 -5.77 15.62 -8.17
C LYS A 102 -6.37 16.50 -9.28
N SER A 103 -5.68 17.58 -9.67
CA SER A 103 -6.19 18.53 -10.67
C SER A 103 -5.92 18.11 -12.12
N ASN A 104 -5.04 17.14 -12.37
CA ASN A 104 -4.71 16.65 -13.71
C ASN A 104 -5.70 15.58 -14.23
N TRP A 105 -7.00 15.80 -14.07
CA TRP A 105 -8.06 14.92 -14.58
C TRP A 105 -8.49 15.27 -16.00
#